data_AF-A0A4Q5QZJ8-F1
#
_entry.id   AF-A0A4Q5QZJ8-F1
#
_cell.length_a   1.000
_cell.length_b   1.000
_cell.length_c   1.000
_cell.angle_alpha   90.00
_cell.angle_beta   90.00
_cell.angle_gamma   90.00
#
_symmetry.space_group_name_H-M   'P 1'
#
loop_
_entity.id
_entity.type
_entity.pdbx_description
1 polymer ?
#
loop_
_entity_poly.entity_id
_entity_poly.type
_entity_poly.pdbx_seq_one_letter_code
_entity_poly.pdbx_strand_id
1 'polypeptide(L)'
;MASNQLSPAPPAVAAPARAASPVRRFVGRHLYHWHRILGIITVVPVVLWALSGISHPLMSNWLRPPIAHETVPAPPLLGPALVVPVAQVLADHHLPAVQNVRVVQYRRQPYYQVTTASGKLRYFAAATSRELPGGDQAYAEDVARYLLADSTSAVASAERLTHYTADYKFINRLLPVWKI
;
A
#
# COMPACT_ATOMS: atom_id res chain seq x y z
N MET A 1 -33.02 80.75 -68.46
CA MET A 1 -33.26 79.31 -68.29
C MET A 1 -32.92 78.92 -66.87
N ALA A 2 -33.77 78.09 -66.27
CA ALA A 2 -34.06 77.99 -64.85
C ALA A 2 -32.91 77.42 -63.99
N SER A 3 -32.75 78.05 -62.82
CA SER A 3 -31.97 77.63 -61.66
C SER A 3 -32.56 76.36 -61.02
N ASN A 4 -31.78 75.27 -61.01
CA ASN A 4 -32.15 74.03 -60.34
C ASN A 4 -31.75 74.10 -58.86
N GLN A 5 -32.72 74.38 -57.99
CA GLN A 5 -32.58 74.37 -56.54
C GLN A 5 -32.63 72.91 -56.04
N LEU A 6 -31.57 72.45 -55.38
CA LEU A 6 -31.53 71.17 -54.68
C LEU A 6 -32.36 71.26 -53.39
N SER A 7 -33.44 70.49 -53.30
CA SER A 7 -34.23 70.33 -52.07
C SER A 7 -33.40 69.65 -50.96
N PRO A 8 -33.54 70.06 -49.69
CA PRO A 8 -32.87 69.39 -48.57
C PRO A 8 -33.51 68.02 -48.26
N ALA A 9 -32.67 67.03 -47.95
CA ALA A 9 -33.08 65.70 -47.55
C ALA A 9 -33.86 65.71 -46.22
N PRO A 10 -34.88 64.85 -46.03
CA PRO A 10 -35.66 64.79 -44.79
C PRO A 10 -34.81 64.28 -43.60
N PRO A 11 -35.10 64.69 -42.36
CA PRO A 11 -34.36 64.27 -41.19
C PRO A 11 -34.56 62.77 -40.91
N ALA A 12 -33.46 62.08 -40.62
CA ALA A 12 -33.48 60.67 -40.23
C ALA A 12 -34.22 60.49 -38.90
N VAL A 13 -35.36 59.80 -38.94
CA VAL A 13 -36.09 59.39 -37.74
C VAL A 13 -35.30 58.29 -37.05
N ALA A 14 -34.65 58.61 -35.93
CA ALA A 14 -33.99 57.62 -35.09
C ALA A 14 -35.06 56.72 -34.43
N ALA A 15 -35.05 55.42 -34.76
CA ALA A 15 -35.94 54.45 -34.13
C ALA A 15 -35.62 54.32 -32.62
N PRO A 16 -36.62 54.22 -31.73
CA PRO A 16 -36.36 54.06 -30.31
C PRO A 16 -35.69 52.70 -30.06
N ALA A 17 -34.60 52.71 -29.28
CA ALA A 17 -33.95 51.49 -28.83
C ALA A 17 -34.97 50.61 -28.08
N ARG A 18 -35.23 49.39 -28.58
CA ARG A 18 -36.16 48.45 -27.97
C ARG A 18 -35.70 48.13 -26.53
N ALA A 19 -36.39 48.69 -25.54
CA ALA A 19 -36.19 48.32 -24.15
C ALA A 19 -36.46 46.81 -23.99
N ALA A 20 -35.47 46.06 -23.50
CA ALA A 20 -35.59 44.62 -23.30
C ALA A 20 -36.78 44.32 -22.38
N SER A 21 -37.69 43.43 -22.83
CA SER A 21 -38.92 43.14 -22.10
C SER A 21 -38.60 42.61 -20.68
N PRO A 22 -39.41 42.97 -19.66
CA PRO A 22 -39.19 42.54 -18.27
C PRO A 22 -39.12 41.01 -18.13
N VAL A 23 -39.83 40.28 -18.99
CA VAL A 23 -39.78 38.80 -19.11
C VAL A 23 -38.37 38.32 -19.47
N ARG A 24 -37.68 38.97 -20.40
CA ARG A 24 -36.34 38.59 -20.86
C ARG A 24 -35.28 38.78 -19.75
N ARG A 25 -35.44 39.82 -18.93
CA ARG A 25 -34.61 40.07 -17.74
C ARG A 25 -34.89 39.05 -16.63
N PHE A 26 -36.15 38.70 -16.40
CA PHE A 26 -36.56 37.70 -15.41
C PHE A 26 -36.05 36.30 -15.75
N VAL A 27 -36.23 35.87 -17.01
CA VAL A 27 -35.75 34.58 -17.55
C VAL A 27 -34.23 34.52 -17.52
N GLY A 28 -33.53 35.59 -17.94
CA GLY A 28 -32.07 35.64 -17.86
C GLY A 28 -31.56 35.49 -16.43
N ARG A 29 -32.14 36.21 -15.46
CA ARG A 29 -31.71 36.13 -14.04
C ARG A 29 -31.97 34.75 -13.42
N HIS A 30 -33.12 34.14 -13.71
CA HIS A 30 -33.41 32.77 -13.24
C HIS A 30 -32.51 31.74 -13.93
N LEU A 31 -32.22 31.90 -15.22
CA LEU A 31 -31.33 31.03 -15.95
C LEU A 31 -29.91 31.04 -15.36
N TYR A 32 -29.34 32.22 -15.06
CA TYR A 32 -28.03 32.30 -14.42
C TYR A 32 -28.03 31.75 -12.99
N HIS A 33 -29.12 31.95 -12.23
CA HIS A 33 -29.26 31.40 -10.88
C HIS A 33 -29.33 29.86 -10.90
N TRP A 34 -30.18 29.28 -11.74
CA TRP A 34 -30.29 27.83 -11.91
C TRP A 34 -29.05 27.21 -12.52
N HIS A 35 -28.42 27.87 -13.50
CA HIS A 35 -27.14 27.42 -14.07
C HIS A 35 -26.04 27.36 -13.01
N ARG A 36 -25.95 28.36 -12.13
CA ARG A 36 -24.99 28.38 -11.02
C ARG A 36 -25.28 27.28 -9.99
N ILE A 37 -26.55 27.06 -9.63
CA ILE A 37 -26.93 26.00 -8.68
C ILE A 37 -26.62 24.62 -9.25
N LEU A 38 -27.03 24.34 -10.49
CA LEU A 38 -26.76 23.05 -11.14
C LEU A 38 -25.25 22.82 -11.32
N GLY A 39 -24.50 23.88 -11.67
CA GLY A 39 -23.04 23.85 -11.71
C GLY A 39 -22.41 23.49 -10.36
N ILE A 40 -22.88 24.08 -9.25
CA ILE A 40 -22.36 23.75 -7.91
C ILE A 40 -22.71 22.31 -7.51
N ILE A 41 -23.97 21.89 -7.73
CA ILE A 41 -24.44 20.54 -7.42
C ILE A 41 -23.68 19.48 -8.21
N THR A 42 -23.18 19.80 -9.41
CA THR A 42 -22.40 18.86 -10.23
C THR A 42 -20.90 18.91 -9.93
N VAL A 43 -20.32 20.10 -9.78
CA VAL A 43 -18.88 20.27 -9.59
C VAL A 43 -18.45 19.82 -8.18
N VAL A 44 -19.21 20.14 -7.13
CA VAL A 44 -18.80 19.82 -5.75
C VAL A 44 -18.65 18.31 -5.54
N PRO A 45 -19.60 17.44 -5.91
CA PRO A 45 -19.41 15.99 -5.80
C PRO A 45 -18.25 15.47 -6.66
N VAL A 46 -18.03 16.00 -7.86
CA VAL A 46 -16.91 15.60 -8.72
C VAL A 46 -15.57 15.94 -8.09
N VAL A 47 -15.44 17.13 -7.49
CA VAL A 47 -14.23 17.53 -6.76
C VAL A 47 -14.01 16.64 -5.54
N LEU A 48 -15.05 16.36 -4.76
CA LEU A 48 -14.95 15.45 -3.61
C LEU A 48 -14.59 14.02 -4.03
N TRP A 49 -15.15 13.53 -5.14
CA TRP A 49 -14.83 12.23 -5.72
C TRP A 49 -13.38 12.17 -6.20
N ALA A 50 -12.88 13.22 -6.87
CA ALA A 50 -11.49 13.32 -7.30
C ALA A 50 -10.52 13.37 -6.11
N LEU A 51 -10.82 14.15 -5.07
CA LEU A 51 -10.01 14.22 -3.85
C LEU A 51 -9.98 12.88 -3.10
N SER A 52 -11.10 12.16 -3.06
CA SER A 52 -11.16 10.79 -2.54
C SER A 52 -10.24 9.85 -3.35
N GLY A 53 -10.29 9.92 -4.67
CA GLY A 53 -9.40 9.16 -5.56
C GLY A 53 -7.91 9.45 -5.34
N ILE A 54 -7.54 10.72 -5.19
CA ILE A 54 -6.16 11.17 -4.93
C ILE A 54 -5.66 10.73 -3.55
N SER A 55 -6.55 10.56 -2.58
CA SER A 55 -6.19 10.11 -1.23
C SER A 55 -5.62 8.69 -1.22
N HIS A 56 -6.06 7.81 -2.13
CA HIS A 56 -5.56 6.43 -2.22
C HIS A 56 -4.06 6.34 -2.54
N PRO A 57 -3.53 6.97 -3.62
CA PRO A 57 -2.09 7.04 -3.88
C PRO A 57 -1.30 7.72 -2.76
N LEU A 58 -1.85 8.78 -2.16
CA LEU A 58 -1.18 9.52 -1.10
C LEU A 58 -0.94 8.62 0.12
N MET A 59 -1.97 7.89 0.56
CA MET A 59 -1.88 6.96 1.69
C MET A 59 -1.09 5.69 1.36
N SER A 60 -1.17 5.19 0.12
CA SER A 60 -0.57 3.90 -0.26
C SER A 60 0.89 4.00 -0.73
N ASN A 61 1.32 5.11 -1.33
CA ASN A 61 2.66 5.20 -1.89
C ASN A 61 3.49 6.33 -1.29
N TRP A 62 2.91 7.50 -1.07
CA TRP A 62 3.70 8.67 -0.64
C TRP A 62 3.96 8.74 0.85
N LEU A 63 3.03 8.26 1.69
CA LEU A 63 3.15 8.33 3.14
C LEU A 63 3.65 7.02 3.79
N ARG A 64 4.00 6.00 2.99
CA ARG A 64 4.56 4.77 3.55
C ARG A 64 6.00 5.01 4.00
N PRO A 65 6.36 4.68 5.26
CA PRO A 65 7.76 4.66 5.67
C PRO A 65 8.54 3.74 4.73
N PRO A 66 9.70 4.17 4.21
CA PRO A 66 10.53 3.30 3.39
C PRO A 66 11.00 2.11 4.24
N ILE A 67 10.66 0.90 3.82
CA ILE A 67 11.26 -0.32 4.36
C ILE A 67 12.59 -0.49 3.64
N ALA A 68 13.68 -0.67 4.37
CA ALA A 68 15.02 -0.71 3.78
C ALA A 68 15.19 -1.90 2.83
N HIS A 69 14.62 -3.06 3.18
CA HIS A 69 14.60 -4.25 2.33
C HIS A 69 13.17 -4.80 2.25
N GLU A 70 12.56 -4.79 1.07
CA GLU A 70 11.19 -5.29 0.87
C GLU A 70 11.10 -6.83 0.81
N THR A 71 12.23 -7.50 0.59
CA THR A 71 12.30 -8.96 0.48
C THR A 71 13.48 -9.51 1.25
N VAL A 72 13.30 -10.69 1.83
CA VAL A 72 14.40 -11.45 2.44
C VAL A 72 15.12 -12.22 1.33
N PRO A 73 16.42 -12.00 1.11
CA PRO A 73 17.17 -12.72 0.09
C PRO A 73 17.21 -14.21 0.43
N ALA A 74 16.99 -15.04 -0.59
CA ALA A 74 17.20 -16.48 -0.53
C ALA A 74 18.49 -16.81 -1.30
N PRO A 75 19.68 -16.59 -0.71
CA PRO A 75 20.94 -16.86 -1.40
C PRO A 75 21.02 -18.34 -1.80
N PRO A 76 21.65 -18.65 -2.94
CA PRO A 76 21.79 -20.02 -3.39
C PRO A 76 22.50 -20.84 -2.32
N LEU A 77 21.95 -22.02 -2.04
CA LEU A 77 22.56 -22.96 -1.11
C LEU A 77 23.81 -23.53 -1.75
N LEU A 78 24.97 -23.05 -1.31
CA LEU A 78 26.23 -23.64 -1.69
C LEU A 78 26.39 -24.95 -0.92
N GLY A 79 26.55 -26.07 -1.64
CA GLY A 79 26.79 -27.41 -1.07
C GLY A 79 27.77 -27.45 0.12
N PRO A 80 28.94 -26.77 0.09
CA PRO A 80 29.88 -26.78 1.22
C PRO A 80 29.37 -26.10 2.50
N ALA A 81 28.28 -25.33 2.44
CA ALA A 81 27.68 -24.71 3.62
C ALA A 81 26.76 -25.67 4.40
N LEU A 82 26.34 -26.78 3.77
CA LEU A 82 25.51 -27.83 4.36
C LEU A 82 26.41 -29.01 4.76
N VAL A 83 27.27 -28.78 5.76
CA VAL A 83 28.27 -29.77 6.19
C VAL A 83 27.60 -31.03 6.75
N VAL A 84 26.53 -30.87 7.53
CA VAL A 84 25.77 -31.97 8.12
C VAL A 84 24.50 -32.18 7.30
N PRO A 85 24.29 -33.36 6.69
CA PRO A 85 23.05 -33.66 5.98
C PRO A 85 21.85 -33.62 6.92
N VAL A 86 20.71 -33.14 6.43
CA VAL A 86 19.48 -33.06 7.25
C VAL A 86 19.04 -34.41 7.80
N ALA A 87 19.26 -35.50 7.07
CA ALA A 87 18.95 -36.86 7.53
C ALA A 87 19.72 -37.21 8.82
N GLN A 88 20.97 -36.78 8.93
CA GLN A 88 21.79 -36.99 10.13
C GLN A 88 21.27 -36.15 11.30
N VAL A 89 20.93 -34.87 11.05
CA VAL A 89 20.32 -34.01 12.08
C VAL A 89 19.02 -34.61 12.62
N LEU A 90 18.16 -35.14 11.76
CA LEU A 90 16.91 -35.78 12.19
C LEU A 90 17.16 -37.06 13.01
N ALA A 91 18.17 -37.84 12.65
CA ALA A 91 18.57 -39.03 13.39
C ALA A 91 19.14 -38.67 14.77
N ASP A 92 20.09 -37.74 14.84
CA ASP A 92 20.75 -37.30 16.08
C ASP A 92 19.71 -36.80 17.11
N HIS A 93 18.70 -36.06 16.64
CA HIS A 93 17.66 -35.45 17.47
C HIS A 93 16.41 -36.31 17.65
N HIS A 94 16.45 -37.57 17.21
CA HIS A 94 15.37 -38.55 17.35
C HIS A 94 14.02 -38.02 16.82
N LEU A 95 14.04 -37.47 15.60
CA LEU A 95 12.88 -36.93 14.90
C LEU A 95 12.45 -37.87 13.76
N PRO A 96 11.75 -38.98 14.06
CA PRO A 96 11.40 -40.01 13.06
C PRO A 96 10.36 -39.55 12.04
N ALA A 97 9.58 -38.53 12.37
CA ALA A 97 8.54 -37.98 11.49
C ALA A 97 8.54 -36.44 11.56
N VAL A 98 8.59 -35.83 10.38
CA VAL A 98 8.56 -34.38 10.18
C VAL A 98 7.54 -34.04 9.10
N GLN A 99 6.85 -32.91 9.26
CA GLN A 99 5.86 -32.45 8.28
C GLN A 99 6.51 -31.66 7.16
N ASN A 100 7.54 -30.87 7.49
CA ASN A 100 8.23 -30.02 6.55
C ASN A 100 9.66 -29.78 7.02
N VAL A 101 10.57 -29.64 6.06
CA VAL A 101 11.97 -29.27 6.27
C VAL A 101 12.31 -28.18 5.24
N ARG A 102 12.82 -27.06 5.73
CA ARG A 102 13.28 -25.95 4.91
C ARG A 102 14.68 -25.54 5.34
N VAL A 103 15.48 -25.03 4.41
CA VAL A 103 16.73 -24.33 4.75
C VAL A 103 16.46 -22.83 4.80
N VAL A 104 16.85 -22.20 5.90
CA VAL A 104 16.75 -20.76 6.14
C VAL A 104 18.13 -20.20 6.46
N GLN A 105 18.30 -18.89 6.29
CA GLN A 105 19.53 -18.19 6.64
C GLN A 105 19.31 -17.42 7.93
N TYR A 106 19.94 -17.85 9.02
CA TYR A 106 19.94 -17.12 10.29
C TYR A 106 21.33 -16.56 10.53
N ARG A 107 21.44 -15.23 10.67
CA ARG A 107 22.73 -14.52 10.81
C ARG A 107 23.75 -14.91 9.73
N ARG A 108 23.28 -15.04 8.48
CA ARG A 108 24.08 -15.46 7.30
C ARG A 108 24.66 -16.88 7.38
N GLN A 109 24.11 -17.73 8.26
CA GLN A 109 24.46 -19.14 8.34
C GLN A 109 23.25 -20.01 7.98
N PRO A 110 23.45 -21.14 7.29
CA PRO A 110 22.36 -22.03 6.95
C PRO A 110 21.87 -22.80 8.18
N TYR A 111 20.55 -22.75 8.40
CA TYR A 111 19.84 -23.52 9.41
C TYR A 111 18.75 -24.37 8.76
N TYR A 112 18.56 -25.58 9.26
CA TYR A 112 17.41 -26.40 8.97
C TYR A 112 16.26 -26.00 9.89
N GLN A 113 15.19 -25.46 9.30
CA GLN A 113 13.90 -25.28 9.94
C GLN A 113 13.09 -26.55 9.73
N VAL A 114 12.80 -27.24 10.83
CA VAL A 114 12.08 -28.52 10.84
C VAL A 114 10.76 -28.34 11.57
N THR A 115 9.66 -28.66 10.89
CA THR A 115 8.34 -28.77 11.51
C THR A 115 8.13 -30.21 11.94
N THR A 116 8.09 -30.44 13.26
CA THR A 116 7.86 -31.79 13.82
C THR A 116 6.46 -32.31 13.47
N ALA A 117 6.21 -33.61 13.65
CA ALA A 117 4.88 -34.19 13.54
C ALA A 117 3.82 -33.49 14.42
N SER A 118 4.22 -32.92 15.56
CA SER A 118 3.35 -32.13 16.45
C SER A 118 3.11 -30.68 16.01
N GLY A 119 3.71 -30.24 14.90
CA GLY A 119 3.59 -28.87 14.38
C GLY A 119 4.50 -27.85 15.07
N LYS A 120 5.43 -28.30 15.91
CA LYS A 120 6.43 -27.43 16.55
C LYS A 120 7.59 -27.17 15.60
N LEU A 121 8.01 -25.92 15.48
CA LEU A 121 9.19 -25.55 14.73
C LEU A 121 10.45 -25.72 15.59
N ARG A 122 11.46 -26.40 15.03
CA ARG A 122 12.81 -26.55 15.60
C ARG A 122 13.82 -26.11 14.55
N TYR A 123 14.94 -25.54 15.00
CA TYR A 123 15.96 -24.98 14.13
C TYR A 123 17.30 -25.62 14.46
N PHE A 124 18.02 -26.09 13.44
CA PHE A 124 19.32 -26.77 13.62
C PHE A 124 20.37 -26.18 12.69
N ALA A 125 21.56 -25.91 13.22
CA ALA A 125 22.67 -25.41 12.41
C ALA A 125 23.11 -26.47 11.40
N ALA A 126 23.10 -26.14 10.09
CA ALA A 126 23.49 -27.09 9.05
C ALA A 126 24.99 -27.43 9.06
N ALA A 127 25.79 -26.65 9.79
CA ALA A 127 27.22 -26.89 9.97
C ALA A 127 27.55 -27.85 11.13
N THR A 128 26.71 -27.91 12.18
CA THR A 128 27.08 -28.60 13.44
C THR A 128 25.98 -29.48 14.04
N SER A 129 24.80 -29.60 13.42
CA SER A 129 23.63 -30.28 14.00
C SER A 129 23.12 -29.68 15.32
N ARG A 130 23.63 -28.52 15.75
CA ARG A 130 23.25 -27.92 17.04
C ARG A 130 21.88 -27.26 16.93
N GLU A 131 20.99 -27.59 17.85
CA GLU A 131 19.69 -26.92 17.95
C GLU A 131 19.87 -25.45 18.38
N LEU A 132 19.03 -24.58 17.84
CA LEU A 132 18.85 -23.20 18.29
C LEU A 132 17.59 -23.13 19.17
N PRO A 133 17.73 -23.07 20.51
CA PRO A 133 16.59 -22.90 21.40
C PRO A 133 15.86 -21.58 21.10
N GLY A 134 14.53 -21.62 21.02
CA GLY A 134 13.75 -20.44 20.65
C GLY A 134 14.00 -19.94 19.22
N GLY A 135 14.53 -20.79 18.33
CA GLY A 135 14.94 -20.41 16.98
C GLY A 135 13.86 -19.75 16.15
N ASP A 136 12.59 -20.01 16.44
CA ASP A 136 11.47 -19.37 15.74
C ASP A 136 11.40 -17.85 15.99
N GLN A 137 11.49 -17.44 17.25
CA GLN A 137 11.53 -16.03 17.64
C GLN A 137 12.84 -15.38 17.17
N ALA A 138 13.98 -16.06 17.38
CA ALA A 138 15.29 -15.54 16.98
C ALA A 138 15.39 -15.31 15.47
N TYR A 139 14.82 -16.23 14.67
CA TYR A 139 14.77 -16.10 13.22
C TYR A 139 13.82 -14.98 12.79
N ALA A 140 12.65 -14.85 13.41
CA ALA A 140 11.73 -13.74 13.14
C ALA A 140 12.38 -12.37 13.44
N GLU A 141 13.14 -12.26 14.53
CA GLU A 141 13.89 -11.06 14.86
C GLU A 141 14.99 -10.76 13.83
N ASP A 142 15.80 -11.76 13.43
CA ASP A 142 16.85 -11.59 12.42
C ASP A 142 16.27 -11.09 11.08
N VAL A 143 15.13 -11.65 10.67
CA VAL A 143 14.38 -11.19 9.49
C VAL A 143 13.86 -9.77 9.67
N ALA A 144 13.25 -9.43 10.81
CA ALA A 144 12.73 -8.09 11.08
C ALA A 144 13.85 -7.03 11.03
N ARG A 145 14.99 -7.32 11.67
CA ARG A 145 16.18 -6.45 11.67
C ARG A 145 16.73 -6.25 10.27
N TYR A 146 16.76 -7.31 9.45
CA TYR A 146 17.16 -7.20 8.05
C TYR A 146 16.19 -6.29 7.27
N LEU A 147 14.88 -6.55 7.33
CA LEU A 147 13.87 -5.79 6.58
C LEU A 147 13.91 -4.28 6.94
N LEU A 148 14.11 -3.96 8.22
CA LEU A 148 14.19 -2.59 8.73
C LEU A 148 15.58 -1.96 8.58
N ALA A 149 16.60 -2.73 8.18
CA ALA A 149 18.02 -2.35 8.25
C ALA A 149 18.45 -1.79 9.62
N ASP A 150 17.92 -2.37 10.71
CA ASP A 150 18.22 -1.95 12.08
C ASP A 150 18.73 -3.13 12.92
N SER A 151 20.05 -3.16 13.11
CA SER A 151 20.73 -4.17 13.91
C SER A 151 20.99 -3.74 15.36
N THR A 152 20.66 -2.50 15.73
CA THR A 152 21.13 -1.89 16.99
C THR A 152 20.02 -1.59 17.97
N SER A 153 18.81 -1.26 17.50
CA SER A 153 17.71 -0.95 18.40
C SER A 153 17.29 -2.16 19.23
N ALA A 154 16.94 -1.90 20.49
CA ALA A 154 16.36 -2.90 21.36
C ALA A 154 14.97 -3.31 20.83
N VAL A 155 14.67 -4.61 20.87
CA VAL A 155 13.33 -5.11 20.57
C VAL A 155 12.40 -4.65 21.67
N ALA A 156 11.38 -3.86 21.32
CA ALA A 156 10.40 -3.37 22.28
C ALA A 156 9.47 -4.48 22.79
N SER A 157 9.06 -5.39 21.91
CA SER A 157 8.19 -6.51 22.22
C SER A 157 8.38 -7.66 21.23
N ALA A 158 8.23 -8.90 21.67
CA ALA A 158 8.13 -10.05 20.78
C ALA A 158 6.90 -10.87 21.17
N GLU A 159 5.85 -10.82 20.35
CA GLU A 159 4.58 -11.48 20.62
C GLU A 159 4.27 -12.55 19.57
N ARG A 160 3.86 -13.73 20.04
CA ARG A 160 3.43 -14.81 19.15
C ARG A 160 1.93 -14.70 18.87
N LEU A 161 1.59 -14.16 17.72
CA LEU A 161 0.22 -14.01 17.25
C LEU A 161 -0.33 -15.35 16.76
N THR A 162 -1.42 -15.79 17.37
CA THR A 162 -2.21 -16.97 16.99
C THR A 162 -3.57 -16.61 16.41
N HIS A 163 -3.87 -15.31 16.30
CA HIS A 163 -5.11 -14.75 15.79
C HIS A 163 -4.81 -13.48 14.99
N TYR A 164 -5.78 -13.04 14.19
CA TYR A 164 -5.67 -11.82 13.40
C TYR A 164 -5.94 -10.59 14.27
N THR A 165 -5.19 -9.51 14.02
CA THR A 165 -5.29 -8.24 14.74
C THR A 165 -5.58 -7.10 13.76
N ALA A 166 -5.76 -5.87 14.27
CA ALA A 166 -5.91 -4.69 13.42
C ALA A 166 -4.66 -4.48 12.52
N ASP A 167 -3.48 -4.77 13.06
CA ASP A 167 -2.19 -4.66 12.36
C ASP A 167 -1.91 -5.87 11.46
N TYR A 168 -2.38 -7.06 11.85
CA TYR A 168 -2.19 -8.31 11.11
C TYR A 168 -3.52 -8.88 10.62
N LYS A 169 -3.96 -8.37 9.46
CA LYS A 169 -5.28 -8.64 8.88
C LYS A 169 -5.40 -10.07 8.34
N PHE A 170 -6.63 -10.59 8.31
CA PHE A 170 -7.00 -11.93 7.78
C PHE A 170 -6.47 -12.24 6.38
N ILE A 171 -6.25 -11.21 5.55
CA ILE A 171 -5.66 -11.37 4.21
C ILE A 171 -4.27 -12.02 4.26
N ASN A 172 -3.54 -11.83 5.37
CA ASN A 172 -2.29 -12.52 5.65
C ASN A 172 -2.62 -13.90 6.23
N ARG A 173 -2.95 -14.87 5.37
CA ARG A 173 -3.43 -16.23 5.71
C ARG A 173 -2.43 -17.13 6.45
N LEU A 174 -1.41 -16.55 7.08
CA LEU A 174 -0.34 -17.24 7.77
C LEU A 174 -0.49 -17.00 9.27
N LEU A 175 -0.75 -18.07 10.03
CA LEU A 175 -0.71 -18.10 11.49
C LEU A 175 -0.15 -19.46 11.92
N PRO A 176 0.53 -19.56 13.07
CA PRO A 176 0.95 -18.46 13.94
C PRO A 176 2.15 -17.69 13.38
N VAL A 177 2.33 -16.43 13.81
CA VAL A 177 3.45 -15.56 13.42
C VAL A 177 4.01 -14.78 14.60
N TRP A 178 5.20 -14.22 14.45
CA TRP A 178 5.81 -13.32 15.43
C TRP A 178 5.62 -11.86 15.03
N LYS A 179 5.17 -11.04 15.98
CA LYS A 179 5.21 -9.57 15.92
C LYS A 179 6.42 -9.11 16.72
N ILE A 180 7.40 -8.53 16.04
CA ILE A 180 8.66 -7.99 16.58
C ILE A 180 8.60 -6.46 16.53
#